data_AF-A0A015VT03-F1
#
_entry.id   AF-A0A015VT03-F1
#
_cell.length_a   1.000
_cell.length_b   1.000
_cell.length_c   1.000
_cell.angle_alpha   90.00
_cell.angle_beta   90.00
_cell.angle_gamma   90.00
#
_symmetry.space_group_name_H-M   'P 1'
#
loop_
_entity.id
_entity.type
_entity.pdbx_description
1 polymer ?
#
loop_
_entity_poly.entity_id
_entity_poly.type
_entity_poly.pdbx_seq_one_letter_code
_entity_poly.pdbx_strand_id
1 'polypeptide(L)'
;MKKNLLYLFALICSVSLFTACSDDDDNSWQELPKGEIKAENVDFQLNGTNTTGTVNFEATSLQSATVGFKNVVDGYSDITVDVTMEKQADGSFKFNGTKDIMTKPVTRETSQPAPLLKVTVDGMITPEGKVTLNVSATGAGLYIGTYKDETLVLTYGETLLTGKEVVFDATNGDNVTILLKNVIPGEEEATLTGVKVDGEGFSGTAKTANASVEYTGSRKDKVLTLSLKVTMNDPKGWAKTYGLAEYTTGELTYNDYTNPNAVIAGAGYVNYVCVTESSDYGTSYGAMFRGIFGVLLPQVLQSVTLGVDGNVTASYNSGAIQFQPMWALMPPTADVAKKLIPTEGWLQSPTNLAYWFEKDGKLYVKLNIPVIVAQAMGSGAAGLDGIIDQVLKGDPATVKAMLAKLLKVESIAISDESIAMLLDWVNNGFPLNVKVADGHSYIYLDKSAFAPLMAVHETGEVDSWGDPVKMSDILILWDMLSKSGILPPEAAMASMLIGAISGNWEATEAFDLGLDLQAK
;
A
#
# COMPACT_ATOMS: atom_id res chain seq x y z
N MET A 1 75.51 47.14 -8.36
CA MET A 1 76.27 46.03 -7.73
C MET A 1 75.54 44.75 -8.07
N LYS A 2 76.03 43.71 -8.73
CA LYS A 2 77.30 43.31 -9.40
C LYS A 2 76.81 42.47 -10.61
N LYS A 3 77.08 42.81 -11.89
CA LYS A 3 78.31 42.52 -12.63
C LYS A 3 78.87 41.12 -12.29
N ASN A 4 78.64 40.09 -13.13
CA ASN A 4 79.68 39.11 -13.50
C ASN A 4 79.31 37.94 -14.44
N LEU A 5 78.11 37.79 -15.01
CA LEU A 5 77.86 36.66 -15.94
C LEU A 5 77.26 37.04 -17.31
N LEU A 6 77.39 38.30 -17.70
CA LEU A 6 77.15 38.79 -19.07
C LEU A 6 78.46 39.03 -19.83
N TYR A 7 79.60 38.69 -19.24
CA TYR A 7 80.94 38.78 -19.84
C TYR A 7 81.64 37.42 -19.96
N LEU A 8 80.86 36.33 -19.89
CA LEU A 8 81.16 35.09 -20.64
C LEU A 8 80.46 35.13 -22.02
N PHE A 9 80.33 36.33 -22.58
CA PHE A 9 80.34 36.50 -24.02
C PHE A 9 81.66 35.91 -24.56
N ALA A 10 81.61 35.38 -25.78
CA ALA A 10 82.64 35.64 -26.76
C ALA A 10 83.98 34.86 -26.71
N LEU A 11 84.12 33.75 -25.97
CA LEU A 11 85.29 32.85 -26.17
C LEU A 11 85.01 31.60 -27.01
N ILE A 12 83.78 31.35 -27.47
CA ILE A 12 83.51 30.25 -28.41
C ILE A 12 82.61 30.74 -29.55
N CYS A 13 83.04 31.81 -30.22
CA CYS A 13 82.47 32.19 -31.51
C CYS A 13 83.38 31.85 -32.71
N SER A 14 84.56 31.24 -32.56
CA SER A 14 85.44 31.15 -33.74
C SER A 14 86.62 30.19 -33.63
N VAL A 15 86.38 28.88 -33.79
CA VAL A 15 87.18 27.83 -34.49
C VAL A 15 86.27 26.59 -34.41
N SER A 16 85.70 25.94 -35.42
CA SER A 16 86.16 25.44 -36.72
C SER A 16 84.89 24.90 -37.41
N LEU A 17 84.41 25.45 -38.52
CA LEU A 17 84.65 24.96 -39.89
C LEU A 17 84.98 23.46 -40.00
N PHE A 18 84.03 22.77 -40.64
CA PHE A 18 84.05 21.42 -41.22
C PHE A 18 84.19 20.23 -40.26
N THR A 19 83.12 19.45 -40.14
CA THR A 19 83.06 18.08 -40.71
C THR A 19 81.61 17.58 -40.77
N ALA A 20 81.22 17.18 -41.99
CA ALA A 20 80.20 16.19 -42.34
C ALA A 20 78.75 16.41 -41.86
N CYS A 21 77.91 16.84 -42.81
CA CYS A 21 76.68 16.08 -43.06
C CYS A 21 77.08 14.61 -43.19
N SER A 22 76.80 13.80 -42.17
CA SER A 22 76.40 12.43 -42.43
C SER A 22 74.88 12.51 -42.55
N ASP A 23 74.37 12.20 -43.75
CA ASP A 23 72.98 11.81 -43.96
C ASP A 23 72.76 10.44 -43.29
N ASP A 24 72.98 10.34 -41.99
CA ASP A 24 72.45 9.23 -41.20
C ASP A 24 71.23 9.78 -40.47
N ASP A 25 70.06 9.65 -41.11
CA ASP A 25 68.79 9.72 -40.41
C ASP A 25 68.89 8.78 -39.20
N ASP A 26 69.04 9.35 -38.00
CA ASP A 26 69.15 8.56 -36.77
C ASP A 26 67.83 7.84 -36.54
N ASN A 27 67.77 6.59 -37.01
CA ASN A 27 66.59 5.74 -36.98
C ASN A 27 66.54 4.86 -35.72
N SER A 28 67.40 5.11 -34.72
CA SER A 28 67.45 4.31 -33.48
C SER A 28 66.13 4.26 -32.71
N TRP A 29 65.25 5.27 -32.87
CA TRP A 29 63.89 5.24 -32.31
C TRP A 29 63.01 4.13 -32.90
N GLN A 30 63.30 3.65 -34.11
CA GLN A 30 62.56 2.57 -34.77
C GLN A 30 62.83 1.19 -34.14
N GLU A 31 63.93 1.05 -33.40
CA GLU A 31 64.31 -0.17 -32.68
C GLU A 31 63.62 -0.28 -31.30
N LEU A 32 62.95 0.79 -30.84
CA LEU A 32 62.19 0.77 -29.60
C LEU A 32 60.98 -0.18 -29.71
N PRO A 33 60.54 -0.79 -28.59
CA PRO A 33 59.35 -1.65 -28.58
C PRO A 33 58.14 -0.91 -29.18
N LYS A 34 57.41 -1.59 -30.07
CA LYS A 34 56.16 -1.09 -30.64
C LYS A 34 54.99 -1.87 -30.07
N GLY A 35 54.12 -1.17 -29.34
CA GLY A 35 52.96 -1.76 -28.68
C GLY A 35 53.24 -2.17 -27.24
N GLU A 36 52.62 -3.25 -26.80
CA GLU A 36 52.64 -3.69 -25.40
C GLU A 36 54.03 -4.20 -24.97
N ILE A 37 54.55 -3.65 -23.87
CA ILE A 37 55.79 -4.07 -23.24
C ILE A 37 55.48 -5.25 -22.31
N LYS A 38 56.28 -6.32 -22.41
CA LYS A 38 56.16 -7.49 -21.52
C LYS A 38 56.27 -7.07 -20.06
N ALA A 39 55.34 -7.53 -19.22
CA ALA A 39 55.22 -7.12 -17.81
C ALA A 39 56.50 -7.31 -16.99
N GLU A 40 57.29 -8.36 -17.26
CA GLU A 40 58.58 -8.63 -16.60
C GLU A 40 59.64 -7.55 -16.84
N ASN A 41 59.47 -6.73 -17.88
CA ASN A 41 60.38 -5.64 -18.26
C ASN A 41 59.86 -4.26 -17.81
N VAL A 42 58.79 -4.21 -17.01
CA VAL A 42 58.18 -2.96 -16.54
C VAL A 42 58.33 -2.86 -15.02
N ASP A 43 59.12 -1.88 -14.56
CA ASP A 43 59.10 -1.43 -13.16
C ASP A 43 58.16 -0.22 -13.05
N PHE A 44 56.94 -0.47 -12.55
CA PHE A 44 55.86 0.50 -12.59
C PHE A 44 55.53 1.04 -11.20
N GLN A 45 55.57 2.35 -11.03
CA GLN A 45 55.16 3.01 -9.79
C GLN A 45 54.07 4.05 -10.05
N LEU A 46 53.02 4.02 -9.22
CA LEU A 46 52.03 5.09 -9.13
C LEU A 46 52.25 5.83 -7.81
N ASN A 47 52.49 7.15 -7.89
CA ASN A 47 52.72 8.00 -6.71
C ASN A 47 53.83 7.46 -5.77
N GLY A 48 54.90 6.90 -6.33
CA GLY A 48 56.04 6.37 -5.58
C GLY A 48 55.82 4.99 -4.92
N THR A 49 54.72 4.30 -5.24
CA THR A 49 54.45 2.93 -4.79
C THR A 49 54.39 1.99 -5.99
N ASN A 50 54.97 0.80 -5.86
CA ASN A 50 54.90 -0.22 -6.91
C ASN A 50 53.44 -0.55 -7.25
N THR A 51 53.14 -0.63 -8.54
CA THR A 51 51.81 -0.94 -9.07
C THR A 51 51.89 -1.98 -10.18
N THR A 52 50.74 -2.47 -10.62
CA THR A 52 50.61 -3.41 -11.73
C THR A 52 49.71 -2.82 -12.82
N GLY A 53 49.91 -3.26 -14.06
CA GLY A 53 49.17 -2.78 -15.21
C GLY A 53 49.85 -3.19 -16.51
N THR A 54 49.27 -2.81 -17.64
CA THR A 54 49.94 -2.98 -18.95
C THR A 54 50.44 -1.64 -19.44
N VAL A 55 51.59 -1.64 -20.12
CA VAL A 55 52.21 -0.44 -20.69
C VAL A 55 52.40 -0.66 -22.18
N ASN A 56 51.94 0.29 -22.98
CA ASN A 56 52.18 0.36 -24.41
C ASN A 56 53.11 1.54 -24.70
N PHE A 57 54.06 1.33 -25.61
CA PHE A 57 54.94 2.37 -26.08
C PHE A 57 54.97 2.40 -27.60
N GLU A 58 54.87 3.59 -28.18
CA GLU A 58 54.91 3.77 -29.63
C GLU A 58 55.67 5.05 -29.97
N ALA A 59 56.93 4.90 -30.39
CA ALA A 59 57.70 6.01 -30.92
C ALA A 59 57.24 6.36 -32.34
N THR A 60 57.08 7.65 -32.60
CA THR A 60 56.67 8.20 -33.90
C THR A 60 57.80 8.98 -34.58
N SER A 61 58.80 9.42 -33.80
CA SER A 61 60.02 10.05 -34.30
C SER A 61 61.14 9.95 -33.26
N LEU A 62 62.33 10.49 -33.59
CA LEU A 62 63.46 10.61 -32.64
C LEU A 62 63.12 11.48 -31.41
N GLN A 63 62.10 12.33 -31.51
CA GLN A 63 61.75 13.34 -30.51
C GLN A 63 60.37 13.10 -29.89
N SER A 64 59.60 12.10 -30.34
CA SER A 64 58.21 11.91 -29.92
C SER A 64 57.79 10.44 -29.83
N ALA A 65 57.03 10.13 -28.79
CA ALA A 65 56.32 8.87 -28.63
C ALA A 65 54.95 9.08 -27.97
N THR A 66 54.11 8.06 -28.00
CA THR A 66 52.92 7.94 -27.16
C THR A 66 53.11 6.78 -26.19
N VAL A 67 52.83 7.03 -24.91
CA VAL A 67 52.85 6.02 -23.84
C VAL A 67 51.42 5.76 -23.38
N GLY A 68 50.94 4.54 -23.58
CA GLY A 68 49.65 4.08 -23.09
C GLY A 68 49.82 3.22 -21.85
N PHE A 69 48.89 3.29 -20.91
CA PHE A 69 48.86 2.38 -19.79
C PHE A 69 47.43 2.07 -19.33
N LYS A 70 47.18 0.79 -19.03
CA LYS A 70 45.86 0.28 -18.70
C LYS A 70 45.81 -0.28 -17.28
N ASN A 71 44.67 -0.04 -16.63
CA ASN A 71 44.37 -0.50 -15.26
C ASN A 71 45.38 -0.04 -14.20
N VAL A 72 45.93 1.16 -14.36
CA VAL A 72 46.96 1.71 -13.45
C VAL A 72 46.39 2.78 -12.54
N VAL A 73 45.62 3.72 -13.11
CA VAL A 73 45.01 4.84 -12.40
C VAL A 73 43.55 4.50 -12.14
N ASP A 74 43.18 4.44 -10.86
CA ASP A 74 41.81 4.12 -10.46
C ASP A 74 40.80 5.04 -11.13
N GLY A 75 39.73 4.45 -11.67
CA GLY A 75 38.68 5.17 -12.38
C GLY A 75 38.91 5.37 -13.88
N TYR A 76 40.06 4.96 -14.43
CA TYR A 76 40.39 5.08 -15.85
C TYR A 76 40.94 3.76 -16.39
N SER A 77 40.22 3.15 -17.33
CA SER A 77 40.59 1.84 -17.91
C SER A 77 41.82 1.90 -18.81
N ASP A 78 42.03 3.02 -19.50
CA ASP A 78 43.15 3.27 -20.41
C ASP A 78 43.49 4.76 -20.41
N ILE A 79 44.77 5.09 -20.27
CA ILE A 79 45.30 6.45 -20.39
C ILE A 79 46.47 6.42 -21.37
N THR A 80 46.42 7.30 -22.37
CA THR A 80 47.52 7.56 -23.30
C THR A 80 48.09 8.95 -23.07
N VAL A 81 49.41 9.10 -23.08
CA VAL A 81 50.13 10.36 -22.91
C VAL A 81 51.12 10.53 -24.05
N ASP A 82 51.07 11.66 -24.75
CA ASP A 82 52.10 12.01 -25.71
C ASP A 82 53.33 12.54 -24.96
N VAL A 83 54.51 12.03 -25.32
CA VAL A 83 55.76 12.33 -24.64
C VAL A 83 56.81 12.83 -25.62
N THR A 84 57.59 13.81 -25.18
CA THR A 84 58.82 14.22 -25.86
C THR A 84 59.96 13.29 -25.46
N MET A 85 60.83 12.95 -26.42
CA MET A 85 61.96 12.05 -26.24
C MET A 85 63.31 12.77 -26.44
N GLU A 86 64.31 12.35 -25.67
CA GLU A 86 65.69 12.83 -25.75
C GLU A 86 66.65 11.63 -25.69
N LYS A 87 67.37 11.38 -26.78
CA LYS A 87 68.38 10.32 -26.86
C LYS A 87 69.57 10.64 -25.95
N GLN A 88 70.00 9.64 -25.19
CA GLN A 88 71.12 9.74 -24.26
C GLN A 88 72.40 9.16 -24.88
N ALA A 89 73.55 9.48 -24.28
CA ALA A 89 74.85 9.05 -24.78
C ALA A 89 75.04 7.52 -24.77
N ASP A 90 74.27 6.79 -23.96
CA ASP A 90 74.26 5.31 -23.89
C ASP A 90 73.27 4.64 -24.86
N GLY A 91 72.60 5.42 -25.71
CA GLY A 91 71.60 4.94 -26.67
C GLY A 91 70.19 4.77 -26.10
N SER A 92 69.98 5.01 -24.80
CA SER A 92 68.64 5.04 -24.20
C SER A 92 67.90 6.34 -24.54
N PHE A 93 66.58 6.36 -24.33
CA PHE A 93 65.77 7.55 -24.52
C PHE A 93 65.11 7.95 -23.21
N LYS A 94 65.35 9.19 -22.79
CA LYS A 94 64.57 9.82 -21.73
C LYS A 94 63.29 10.36 -22.34
N PHE A 95 62.16 10.18 -21.67
CA PHE A 95 60.88 10.73 -22.12
C PHE A 95 60.13 11.45 -21.01
N ASN A 96 59.36 12.47 -21.38
CA ASN A 96 58.50 13.23 -20.48
C ASN A 96 57.28 13.76 -21.24
N GLY A 97 56.12 13.72 -20.62
CA GLY A 97 54.88 14.27 -21.17
C GLY A 97 53.85 14.50 -20.07
N THR A 98 52.85 15.31 -20.37
CA THR A 98 51.74 15.61 -19.45
C THR A 98 50.45 15.65 -20.26
N LYS A 99 49.37 15.15 -19.67
CA LYS A 99 48.04 15.21 -20.27
C LYS A 99 47.01 15.55 -19.20
N ASP A 100 46.23 16.60 -19.46
CA ASP A 100 45.06 16.91 -18.65
C ASP A 100 43.92 15.95 -19.00
N ILE A 101 43.37 15.27 -17.99
CA ILE A 101 42.21 14.38 -18.15
C ILE A 101 40.97 15.13 -17.66
N MET A 102 40.15 15.57 -18.62
CA MET A 102 38.94 16.37 -18.36
C MET A 102 37.67 15.51 -18.22
N THR A 103 37.80 14.18 -18.27
CA THR A 103 36.70 13.23 -18.08
C THR A 103 36.59 12.81 -16.62
N LYS A 104 35.35 12.65 -16.13
CA LYS A 104 35.11 12.15 -14.77
C LYS A 104 35.65 10.71 -14.64
N PRO A 105 36.30 10.36 -13.51
CA PRO A 105 36.69 8.97 -13.26
C PRO A 105 35.43 8.11 -13.24
N VAL A 106 35.47 6.99 -13.95
CA VAL A 106 34.40 5.98 -13.93
C VAL A 106 34.78 5.01 -12.84
N THR A 107 34.14 5.09 -11.67
CA THR A 107 34.25 4.02 -10.66
C THR A 107 34.03 2.69 -11.36
N ARG A 108 35.01 1.78 -11.23
CA ARG A 108 34.90 0.41 -11.70
C ARG A 108 33.55 -0.12 -11.22
N GLU A 109 32.60 -0.37 -12.10
CA GLU A 109 31.42 -1.14 -11.72
C GLU A 109 31.91 -2.55 -11.40
N THR A 110 32.16 -2.82 -10.13
CA THR A 110 32.59 -4.13 -9.63
C THR A 110 31.44 -5.11 -9.45
N SER A 111 30.22 -4.74 -9.85
CA SER A 111 29.08 -5.66 -9.89
C SER A 111 28.40 -5.51 -11.23
N GLN A 112 28.76 -6.37 -12.19
CA GLN A 112 27.79 -6.71 -13.22
C GLN A 112 26.56 -7.26 -12.48
N PRO A 113 25.36 -6.66 -12.60
CA PRO A 113 24.19 -7.15 -11.89
C PRO A 113 24.00 -8.62 -12.24
N ALA A 114 23.69 -9.43 -11.23
CA ALA A 114 23.47 -10.85 -11.42
C ALA A 114 22.42 -11.08 -12.54
N PRO A 115 22.63 -12.03 -13.45
CA PRO A 115 21.69 -12.26 -14.54
C PRO A 115 20.34 -12.73 -13.96
N LEU A 116 19.25 -12.04 -14.32
CA LEU A 116 17.89 -12.42 -13.92
C LEU A 116 17.57 -13.88 -14.23
N LEU A 117 18.07 -14.39 -15.36
CA LEU A 117 17.89 -15.76 -15.77
C LEU A 117 19.24 -16.35 -16.18
N LYS A 118 19.61 -17.46 -15.56
CA LYS A 118 20.69 -18.32 -15.99
C LYS A 118 20.11 -19.55 -16.67
N VAL A 119 20.51 -19.82 -17.90
CA VAL A 119 20.12 -21.02 -18.65
C VAL A 119 21.35 -21.87 -18.88
N THR A 120 21.24 -23.16 -18.58
CA THR A 120 22.26 -24.17 -18.86
C THR A 120 21.69 -25.17 -19.84
N VAL A 121 22.45 -25.47 -20.89
CA VAL A 121 22.08 -26.44 -21.92
C VAL A 121 23.17 -27.50 -21.97
N ASP A 122 22.77 -28.76 -21.85
CA ASP A 122 23.60 -29.94 -22.02
C ASP A 122 22.94 -30.85 -23.06
N GLY A 123 23.70 -31.49 -23.93
CA GLY A 123 23.09 -32.31 -24.97
C GLY A 123 24.06 -33.00 -25.90
N MET A 124 23.49 -33.88 -26.72
CA MET A 124 24.19 -34.70 -27.70
C MET A 124 23.44 -34.69 -29.03
N ILE A 125 24.16 -34.60 -30.13
CA ILE A 125 23.62 -34.73 -31.49
C ILE A 125 24.33 -35.86 -32.23
N THR A 126 23.57 -36.71 -32.92
CA THR A 126 24.12 -37.79 -33.75
C THR A 126 24.25 -37.37 -35.22
N PRO A 127 25.11 -38.02 -36.03
CA PRO A 127 25.25 -37.73 -37.46
C PRO A 127 23.96 -37.90 -38.28
N GLU A 128 23.03 -38.74 -37.80
CA GLU A 128 21.70 -38.93 -38.40
C GLU A 128 20.71 -37.83 -38.01
N GLY A 129 21.14 -36.85 -37.23
CA GLY A 129 20.33 -35.70 -36.79
C GLY A 129 19.46 -35.97 -35.56
N LYS A 130 19.71 -37.04 -34.78
CA LYS A 130 19.00 -37.25 -33.51
C LYS A 130 19.63 -36.41 -32.41
N VAL A 131 18.80 -35.71 -31.65
CA VAL A 131 19.23 -34.77 -30.62
C VAL A 131 18.66 -35.19 -29.26
N THR A 132 19.51 -35.21 -28.25
CA THR A 132 19.14 -35.30 -26.83
C THR A 132 19.55 -33.99 -26.17
N LEU A 133 18.62 -33.29 -25.53
CA LEU A 133 18.85 -31.99 -24.89
C LEU A 133 18.31 -32.01 -23.46
N ASN A 134 19.13 -31.53 -22.54
CA ASN A 134 18.81 -31.19 -21.17
C ASN A 134 18.95 -29.68 -21.03
N VAL A 135 17.86 -28.99 -20.69
CA VAL A 135 17.87 -27.55 -20.44
C VAL A 135 17.46 -27.33 -19.00
N SER A 136 18.26 -26.58 -18.25
CA SER A 136 17.90 -26.09 -16.92
C SER A 136 17.96 -24.57 -16.90
N ALA A 137 17.06 -23.96 -16.15
CA ALA A 137 17.02 -22.52 -15.96
C ALA A 137 16.89 -22.21 -14.46
N THR A 138 17.57 -21.17 -14.01
CA THR A 138 17.51 -20.69 -12.62
C THR A 138 17.52 -19.16 -12.59
N GLY A 139 17.11 -18.58 -11.46
CA GLY A 139 17.12 -17.13 -11.25
C GLY A 139 15.72 -16.50 -11.23
N ALA A 140 15.67 -15.24 -10.82
CA ALA A 140 14.45 -14.48 -10.59
C ALA A 140 13.58 -14.28 -11.84
N GLY A 141 14.16 -14.35 -13.04
CA GLY A 141 13.47 -14.27 -14.33
C GLY A 141 12.41 -15.36 -14.52
N LEU A 142 12.51 -16.49 -13.81
CA LEU A 142 11.47 -17.52 -13.81
C LEU A 142 10.20 -17.08 -13.08
N TYR A 143 10.28 -16.10 -12.19
CA TYR A 143 9.16 -15.62 -11.40
C TYR A 143 8.43 -14.45 -12.05
N ILE A 144 9.07 -13.72 -12.98
CA ILE A 144 8.48 -12.54 -13.60
C ILE A 144 7.17 -12.89 -14.32
N GLY A 145 6.12 -12.12 -14.03
CA GLY A 145 4.81 -12.30 -14.64
C GLY A 145 3.67 -11.79 -13.76
N THR A 146 2.47 -11.84 -14.33
CA THR A 146 1.22 -11.55 -13.62
C THR A 146 0.54 -12.86 -13.27
N TYR A 147 0.21 -13.04 -12.00
CA TYR A 147 -0.41 -14.24 -11.45
C TYR A 147 -1.79 -13.90 -10.91
N LYS A 148 -2.76 -14.72 -11.31
CA LYS A 148 -4.17 -14.66 -10.90
C LYS A 148 -4.82 -16.02 -11.09
N ASP A 149 -5.98 -16.21 -10.49
CA ASP A 149 -6.79 -17.42 -10.65
C ASP A 149 -5.95 -18.69 -10.40
N GLU A 150 -5.99 -19.67 -11.31
CA GLU A 150 -5.27 -20.94 -11.19
C GLU A 150 -3.74 -20.83 -11.14
N THR A 151 -3.18 -19.67 -11.51
CA THR A 151 -1.73 -19.42 -11.48
C THR A 151 -1.26 -18.81 -10.14
N LEU A 152 -2.17 -18.51 -9.21
CA LEU A 152 -1.87 -17.86 -7.94
C LEU A 152 -2.48 -18.62 -6.75
N VAL A 153 -1.63 -19.01 -5.81
CA VAL A 153 -2.04 -19.42 -4.47
C VAL A 153 -1.57 -18.33 -3.51
N LEU A 154 -2.47 -17.43 -3.13
CA LEU A 154 -2.16 -16.30 -2.24
C LEU A 154 -2.79 -16.50 -0.87
N THR A 155 -2.02 -16.47 0.21
CA THR A 155 -2.57 -16.47 1.57
C THR A 155 -2.27 -15.18 2.33
N TYR A 156 -3.26 -14.74 3.12
CA TYR A 156 -3.16 -13.64 4.07
C TYR A 156 -3.35 -14.22 5.47
N GLY A 157 -2.27 -14.27 6.25
CA GLY A 157 -2.17 -15.17 7.39
C GLY A 157 -2.43 -16.61 6.93
N GLU A 158 -3.42 -17.24 7.55
CA GLU A 158 -3.86 -18.61 7.22
C GLU A 158 -4.99 -18.63 6.17
N THR A 159 -5.50 -17.47 5.75
CA THR A 159 -6.65 -17.38 4.86
C THR A 159 -6.21 -17.39 3.39
N LEU A 160 -6.72 -18.33 2.59
CA LEU A 160 -6.57 -18.32 1.14
C LEU A 160 -7.40 -17.17 0.55
N LEU A 161 -6.75 -16.31 -0.25
CA LEU A 161 -7.40 -15.24 -0.99
C LEU A 161 -7.65 -15.67 -2.43
N THR A 162 -8.87 -15.43 -2.90
CA THR A 162 -9.30 -15.69 -4.29
C THR A 162 -9.60 -14.38 -5.01
N GLY A 163 -9.60 -14.40 -6.35
CA GLY A 163 -9.89 -13.23 -7.18
C GLY A 163 -8.87 -12.08 -7.06
N LYS A 164 -7.66 -12.38 -6.58
CA LYS A 164 -6.56 -11.42 -6.45
C LYS A 164 -5.56 -11.53 -7.60
N GLU A 165 -4.84 -10.45 -7.81
CA GLU A 165 -3.77 -10.36 -8.80
C GLU A 165 -2.47 -9.94 -8.10
N VAL A 166 -1.38 -10.63 -8.47
CA VAL A 166 -0.02 -10.32 -8.02
C VAL A 166 0.88 -10.19 -9.24
N VAL A 167 1.63 -9.09 -9.31
CA VAL A 167 2.63 -8.90 -10.36
C VAL A 167 4.02 -9.02 -9.76
N PHE A 168 4.80 -9.94 -10.31
CA PHE A 168 6.19 -10.14 -9.96
C PHE A 168 7.05 -9.53 -11.07
N ASP A 169 7.86 -8.53 -10.76
CA ASP A 169 8.61 -7.75 -11.76
C ASP A 169 10.08 -7.58 -11.37
N ALA A 170 10.94 -7.34 -12.36
CA ALA A 170 12.37 -7.12 -12.15
C ALA A 170 12.66 -5.64 -11.84
N THR A 171 13.61 -5.41 -10.93
CA THR A 171 14.14 -4.05 -10.68
C THR A 171 15.58 -3.94 -11.17
N ASN A 172 16.51 -4.68 -10.55
CA ASN A 172 17.89 -4.81 -10.98
C ASN A 172 18.54 -6.10 -10.43
N GLY A 173 19.31 -6.81 -11.26
CA GLY A 173 20.04 -8.00 -10.81
C GLY A 173 19.14 -9.07 -10.17
N ASP A 174 19.50 -9.53 -8.96
CA ASP A 174 18.72 -10.51 -8.18
C ASP A 174 17.52 -9.90 -7.42
N ASN A 175 17.31 -8.58 -7.49
CA ASN A 175 16.22 -7.91 -6.78
C ASN A 175 14.97 -7.81 -7.68
N VAL A 176 13.85 -8.25 -7.13
CA VAL A 176 12.52 -8.19 -7.73
C VAL A 176 11.55 -7.42 -6.84
N THR A 177 10.43 -7.04 -7.44
CA THR A 177 9.30 -6.43 -6.75
C THR A 177 8.07 -7.31 -6.85
N ILE A 178 7.26 -7.30 -5.79
CA ILE A 178 5.94 -7.92 -5.77
C ILE A 178 4.92 -6.80 -5.63
N LEU A 179 4.14 -6.53 -6.67
CA LEU A 179 3.00 -5.64 -6.63
C LEU A 179 1.76 -6.45 -6.27
N LEU A 180 1.15 -6.10 -5.14
CA LEU A 180 -0.08 -6.67 -4.63
C LEU A 180 -1.24 -5.72 -4.95
N LYS A 181 -2.29 -6.21 -5.64
CA LYS A 181 -3.47 -5.40 -5.96
C LYS A 181 -4.65 -5.73 -5.05
N ASN A 182 -5.14 -4.73 -4.31
CA ASN A 182 -6.26 -4.85 -3.36
C ASN A 182 -6.07 -5.99 -2.35
N VAL A 183 -4.85 -6.17 -1.84
CA VAL A 183 -4.49 -7.22 -0.86
C VAL A 183 -4.23 -6.63 0.52
N ILE A 184 -3.46 -5.54 0.60
CA ILE A 184 -3.15 -4.88 1.88
C ILE A 184 -4.30 -3.94 2.25
N PRO A 185 -4.83 -3.99 3.49
CA PRO A 185 -5.92 -3.11 3.91
C PRO A 185 -5.62 -1.62 3.67
N GLY A 186 -6.54 -0.96 2.96
CA GLY A 186 -6.43 0.47 2.62
C GLY A 186 -5.50 0.80 1.46
N GLU A 187 -4.92 -0.19 0.78
CA GLU A 187 -4.03 0.01 -0.37
C GLU A 187 -4.62 -0.68 -1.62
N GLU A 188 -4.95 0.11 -2.64
CA GLU A 188 -5.34 -0.44 -3.96
C GLU A 188 -4.17 -1.19 -4.61
N GLU A 189 -2.96 -0.68 -4.42
CA GLU A 189 -1.71 -1.24 -4.89
C GLU A 189 -0.63 -1.10 -3.81
N ALA A 190 0.03 -2.20 -3.48
CA ALA A 190 1.13 -2.22 -2.51
C ALA A 190 2.34 -2.96 -3.09
N THR A 191 3.50 -2.30 -3.15
CA THR A 191 4.73 -2.88 -3.74
C THR A 191 5.70 -3.31 -2.66
N LEU A 192 6.02 -4.61 -2.61
CA LEU A 192 7.08 -5.16 -1.80
C LEU A 192 8.40 -5.06 -2.59
N THR A 193 9.34 -4.25 -2.11
CA THR A 193 10.65 -4.03 -2.76
C THR A 193 11.76 -4.83 -2.10
N GLY A 194 12.84 -5.09 -2.84
CA GLY A 194 14.03 -5.75 -2.30
C GLY A 194 13.83 -7.25 -2.08
N VAL A 195 12.87 -7.85 -2.80
CA VAL A 195 12.64 -9.29 -2.78
C VAL A 195 13.83 -9.96 -3.47
N LYS A 196 14.38 -10.99 -2.84
CA LYS A 196 15.46 -11.80 -3.41
C LYS A 196 14.97 -13.22 -3.58
N VAL A 197 15.20 -13.76 -4.77
CA VAL A 197 14.93 -15.17 -5.07
C VAL A 197 16.18 -15.98 -4.76
N ASP A 198 16.03 -17.00 -3.91
CA ASP A 198 17.10 -17.92 -3.54
C ASP A 198 16.64 -19.37 -3.72
N GLY A 199 17.36 -20.11 -4.55
CA GLY A 199 17.00 -21.47 -4.94
C GLY A 199 15.59 -21.57 -5.55
N GLU A 200 14.71 -22.34 -4.90
CA GLU A 200 13.34 -22.62 -5.35
C GLU A 200 12.29 -21.68 -4.73
N GLY A 201 12.68 -20.60 -4.04
CA GLY A 201 11.73 -19.70 -3.42
C GLY A 201 12.26 -18.30 -3.12
N PHE A 202 11.47 -17.56 -2.35
CA PHE A 202 11.80 -16.23 -1.86
C PHE A 202 11.13 -15.98 -0.50
N SER A 203 11.76 -15.18 0.33
CA SER A 203 11.17 -14.74 1.59
C SER A 203 11.79 -13.42 2.05
N GLY A 204 11.13 -12.74 2.98
CA GLY A 204 11.64 -11.51 3.55
C GLY A 204 10.58 -10.69 4.25
N THR A 205 10.91 -9.42 4.47
CA THR A 205 10.00 -8.43 5.04
C THR A 205 10.06 -7.17 4.22
N ALA A 206 8.92 -6.51 4.04
CA ALA A 206 8.81 -5.22 3.39
C ALA A 206 7.84 -4.33 4.16
N LYS A 207 7.95 -3.01 3.97
CA LYS A 207 6.99 -2.04 4.48
C LYS A 207 6.19 -1.49 3.32
N THR A 208 4.90 -1.31 3.53
CA THR A 208 3.97 -0.64 2.63
C THR A 208 3.54 0.69 3.28
N ALA A 209 2.57 1.39 2.67
CA ALA A 209 2.06 2.63 3.26
C ALA A 209 1.39 2.36 4.62
N ASN A 210 0.61 1.29 4.72
CA ASN A 210 -0.24 1.01 5.86
C ASN A 210 0.25 -0.14 6.74
N ALA A 211 1.27 -0.90 6.33
CA ALA A 211 1.66 -2.11 7.06
C ALA A 211 3.15 -2.50 6.94
N SER A 212 3.55 -3.41 7.82
CA SER A 212 4.71 -4.28 7.64
C SER A 212 4.24 -5.65 7.17
N VAL A 213 4.92 -6.21 6.17
CA VAL A 213 4.53 -7.48 5.52
C VAL A 213 5.72 -8.43 5.56
N GLU A 214 5.58 -9.51 6.35
CA GLU A 214 6.41 -10.70 6.22
C GLU A 214 5.87 -11.53 5.04
N TYR A 215 6.74 -11.97 4.13
CA TYR A 215 6.34 -12.77 2.98
C TYR A 215 7.22 -13.99 2.79
N THR A 216 6.60 -15.06 2.30
CA THR A 216 7.28 -16.27 1.82
C THR A 216 6.60 -16.75 0.54
N GLY A 217 7.36 -17.33 -0.36
CA GLY A 217 6.79 -17.84 -1.60
C GLY A 217 7.72 -18.71 -2.41
N SER A 218 7.13 -19.36 -3.39
CA SER A 218 7.81 -20.26 -4.34
C SER A 218 7.01 -20.32 -5.63
N ARG A 219 7.64 -20.84 -6.68
CA ARG A 219 6.96 -21.07 -7.95
C ARG A 219 7.24 -22.47 -8.45
N LYS A 220 6.17 -23.21 -8.72
CA LYS A 220 6.24 -24.56 -9.28
C LYS A 220 5.19 -24.71 -10.37
N ASP A 221 5.57 -25.32 -11.50
CA ASP A 221 4.64 -25.60 -12.61
C ASP A 221 3.84 -24.38 -13.07
N LYS A 222 4.49 -23.20 -13.09
CA LYS A 222 3.91 -21.87 -13.40
C LYS A 222 2.93 -21.29 -12.38
N VAL A 223 2.68 -21.99 -11.27
CA VAL A 223 1.86 -21.49 -10.16
C VAL A 223 2.76 -20.79 -9.14
N LEU A 224 2.45 -19.53 -8.83
CA LEU A 224 3.07 -18.77 -7.75
C LEU A 224 2.33 -19.07 -6.45
N THR A 225 3.04 -19.56 -5.44
CA THR A 225 2.55 -19.60 -4.07
C THR A 225 3.16 -18.44 -3.31
N LEU A 226 2.33 -17.59 -2.69
CA LEU A 226 2.73 -16.42 -1.91
C LEU A 226 1.92 -16.39 -0.62
N SER A 227 2.61 -16.41 0.51
CA SER A 227 2.02 -16.26 1.84
C SER A 227 2.47 -14.94 2.45
N LEU A 228 1.51 -14.18 2.95
CA LEU A 228 1.72 -12.88 3.57
C LEU A 228 1.29 -12.95 5.04
N LYS A 229 2.12 -12.43 5.93
CA LYS A 229 1.74 -12.13 7.31
C LYS A 229 1.89 -10.63 7.51
N VAL A 230 0.75 -9.98 7.63
CA VAL A 230 0.64 -8.52 7.65
C VAL A 230 0.51 -8.04 9.10
N THR A 231 1.12 -6.90 9.40
CA THR A 231 0.94 -6.17 10.65
C THR A 231 0.69 -4.70 10.31
N MET A 232 -0.50 -4.21 10.62
CA MET A 232 -0.91 -2.84 10.33
C MET A 232 -0.09 -1.83 11.13
N ASN A 233 0.20 -0.69 10.52
CA ASN A 233 0.72 0.47 11.20
C ASN A 233 -0.37 0.99 12.14
N ASP A 234 -0.14 0.87 13.45
CA ASP A 234 -1.11 1.26 14.47
C ASP A 234 -0.55 2.32 15.42
N PRO A 235 -0.29 3.56 14.94
CA PRO A 235 0.26 4.61 15.79
C PRO A 235 -0.72 5.07 16.88
N LYS A 236 -2.02 4.79 16.72
CA LYS A 236 -3.09 5.18 17.66
C LYS A 236 -3.47 4.07 18.64
N GLY A 237 -2.86 2.89 18.52
CA GLY A 237 -3.11 1.76 19.42
C GLY A 237 -4.55 1.27 19.35
N TRP A 238 -5.15 1.23 18.16
CA TRP A 238 -6.52 0.74 17.93
C TRP A 238 -6.60 -0.80 17.89
N ALA A 239 -5.52 -1.50 17.54
CA ALA A 239 -5.49 -2.94 17.41
C ALA A 239 -5.60 -3.63 18.79
N LYS A 240 -6.80 -4.11 19.12
CA LYS A 240 -7.12 -4.87 20.34
C LYS A 240 -8.50 -5.49 20.24
N THR A 241 -8.86 -6.27 21.27
CA THR A 241 -10.22 -6.74 21.49
C THR A 241 -10.96 -5.79 22.43
N TYR A 242 -12.18 -5.44 22.04
CA TYR A 242 -13.06 -4.53 22.77
C TYR A 242 -14.33 -5.26 23.22
N GLY A 243 -14.70 -5.13 24.48
CA GLY A 243 -16.05 -5.41 24.97
C GLY A 243 -16.97 -4.21 24.79
N LEU A 244 -18.28 -4.44 24.91
CA LEU A 244 -19.27 -3.36 24.93
C LEU A 244 -19.31 -2.70 26.32
N ALA A 245 -19.52 -1.39 26.35
CA ALA A 245 -19.69 -0.64 27.58
C ALA A 245 -20.91 -1.09 28.40
N GLU A 246 -20.80 -0.96 29.72
CA GLU A 246 -21.88 -1.31 30.63
C GLU A 246 -23.11 -0.41 30.46
N TYR A 247 -24.29 -1.03 30.55
CA TYR A 247 -25.56 -0.33 30.56
C TYR A 247 -25.79 0.34 31.91
N THR A 248 -25.91 1.67 31.93
CA THR A 248 -26.11 2.46 33.15
C THR A 248 -27.30 3.41 33.02
N THR A 249 -28.03 3.58 34.12
CA THR A 249 -29.18 4.49 34.21
C THR A 249 -28.93 5.55 35.28
N GLY A 250 -29.51 6.74 35.11
CA GLY A 250 -29.44 7.83 36.07
C GLY A 250 -30.45 8.93 35.76
N GLU A 251 -30.41 9.99 36.56
CA GLU A 251 -31.28 11.14 36.40
C GLU A 251 -30.86 11.99 35.20
N LEU A 252 -31.82 12.36 34.34
CA LEU A 252 -31.61 13.26 33.21
C LEU A 252 -32.83 14.17 33.07
N THR A 253 -32.60 15.48 32.95
CA THR A 253 -33.67 16.49 32.83
C THR A 253 -33.69 17.10 31.43
N TYR A 254 -34.87 17.17 30.83
CA TYR A 254 -35.13 17.78 29.52
C TYR A 254 -36.61 18.16 29.42
N ASN A 255 -36.96 19.23 28.68
CA ASN A 255 -38.35 19.63 28.43
C ASN A 255 -39.21 19.74 29.70
N ASP A 256 -38.68 20.39 30.75
CA ASP A 256 -39.31 20.51 32.08
C ASP A 256 -39.70 19.16 32.74
N TYR A 257 -39.10 18.07 32.28
CA TYR A 257 -39.29 16.72 32.80
C TYR A 257 -37.95 16.14 33.27
N THR A 258 -37.94 15.60 34.48
CA THR A 258 -36.79 14.88 35.04
C THR A 258 -37.07 13.38 34.98
N ASN A 259 -36.34 12.66 34.14
CA ASN A 259 -36.35 11.21 34.08
C ASN A 259 -35.34 10.64 35.08
N PRO A 260 -35.75 10.00 36.20
CA PRO A 260 -34.81 9.48 37.18
C PRO A 260 -34.06 8.22 36.72
N ASN A 261 -34.50 7.58 35.63
CA ASN A 261 -33.96 6.32 35.12
C ASN A 261 -33.59 6.39 33.63
N ALA A 262 -33.17 7.54 33.14
CA ALA A 262 -32.70 7.69 31.78
C ALA A 262 -31.42 6.87 31.55
N VAL A 263 -31.24 6.35 30.33
CA VAL A 263 -30.00 5.63 29.98
C VAL A 263 -28.89 6.63 29.71
N ILE A 264 -27.83 6.55 30.52
CA ILE A 264 -26.70 7.46 30.49
C ILE A 264 -25.59 6.91 29.60
N ALA A 265 -25.27 5.62 29.75
CA ALA A 265 -24.30 4.91 28.92
C ALA A 265 -24.73 3.46 28.66
N GLY A 266 -24.15 2.85 27.63
CA GLY A 266 -24.41 1.47 27.21
C GLY A 266 -23.70 1.21 25.89
N ALA A 267 -23.87 0.01 25.32
CA ALA A 267 -23.15 -0.43 24.11
C ALA A 267 -23.25 0.51 22.88
N GLY A 268 -24.32 1.29 22.77
CA GLY A 268 -24.48 2.29 21.71
C GLY A 268 -23.98 3.66 22.16
N TYR A 269 -22.99 4.20 21.46
CA TYR A 269 -22.57 5.59 21.62
C TYR A 269 -23.49 6.50 20.82
N VAL A 270 -24.14 7.44 21.53
CA VAL A 270 -25.01 8.45 20.91
C VAL A 270 -24.73 9.80 21.56
N ASN A 271 -24.24 10.74 20.76
CA ASN A 271 -24.15 12.15 21.11
C ASN A 271 -25.08 12.93 20.18
N TYR A 272 -26.24 13.34 20.69
CA TYR A 272 -27.23 14.07 19.91
C TYR A 272 -27.53 15.41 20.58
N VAL A 273 -27.19 16.50 19.90
CA VAL A 273 -27.44 17.87 20.36
C VAL A 273 -28.41 18.51 19.37
N CYS A 274 -29.64 18.74 19.82
CA CYS A 274 -30.70 19.34 19.02
C CYS A 274 -31.71 20.02 19.96
N VAL A 275 -31.61 21.34 20.08
CA VAL A 275 -32.50 22.16 20.90
C VAL A 275 -33.18 23.15 19.98
N THR A 276 -34.51 23.13 19.96
CA THR A 276 -35.35 24.11 19.26
C THR A 276 -35.96 25.08 20.27
N GLU A 277 -36.66 26.12 19.78
CA GLU A 277 -37.42 27.02 20.65
C GLU A 277 -38.49 26.29 21.49
N SER A 278 -38.95 25.13 21.02
CA SER A 278 -40.03 24.37 21.64
C SER A 278 -39.55 23.20 22.50
N SER A 279 -38.38 22.60 22.23
CA SER A 279 -37.96 21.36 22.90
C SER A 279 -36.45 21.04 22.74
N ASP A 280 -35.90 20.36 23.75
CA ASP A 280 -34.65 19.59 23.70
C ASP A 280 -34.94 18.16 23.20
N TYR A 281 -34.80 17.97 21.89
CA TYR A 281 -34.91 16.67 21.23
C TYR A 281 -33.62 15.85 21.38
N GLY A 282 -32.48 16.53 21.48
CA GLY A 282 -31.15 15.92 21.61
C GLY A 282 -31.04 15.02 22.83
N THR A 283 -31.29 15.60 24.01
CA THR A 283 -31.17 14.90 25.29
C THR A 283 -32.18 13.75 25.40
N SER A 284 -33.43 14.00 25.01
CA SER A 284 -34.53 13.04 25.13
C SER A 284 -34.35 11.83 24.19
N TYR A 285 -34.14 12.06 22.88
CA TYR A 285 -33.92 10.97 21.93
C TYR A 285 -32.54 10.32 22.08
N GLY A 286 -31.52 11.08 22.48
CA GLY A 286 -30.21 10.52 22.81
C GLY A 286 -30.30 9.43 23.90
N ALA A 287 -31.04 9.70 24.98
CA ALA A 287 -31.28 8.71 26.03
C ALA A 287 -32.07 7.49 25.53
N MET A 288 -33.08 7.72 24.70
CA MET A 288 -33.89 6.67 24.07
C MET A 288 -33.03 5.74 23.19
N PHE A 289 -32.18 6.30 22.31
CA PHE A 289 -31.31 5.50 21.43
C PHE A 289 -30.26 4.72 22.22
N ARG A 290 -29.64 5.32 23.25
CA ARG A 290 -28.75 4.58 24.15
C ARG A 290 -29.45 3.41 24.83
N GLY A 291 -30.73 3.57 25.20
CA GLY A 291 -31.53 2.47 25.75
C GLY A 291 -31.80 1.35 24.75
N ILE A 292 -32.21 1.69 23.53
CA ILE A 292 -32.46 0.72 22.46
C ILE A 292 -31.19 -0.08 22.16
N PHE A 293 -30.09 0.60 21.84
CA PHE A 293 -28.83 -0.06 21.49
C PHE A 293 -28.19 -0.79 22.68
N GLY A 294 -28.27 -0.20 23.87
CA GLY A 294 -27.74 -0.77 25.10
C GLY A 294 -28.44 -2.05 25.55
N VAL A 295 -29.68 -2.29 25.10
CA VAL A 295 -30.40 -3.55 25.33
C VAL A 295 -30.19 -4.54 24.19
N LEU A 296 -30.20 -4.07 22.93
CA LEU A 296 -30.14 -4.95 21.76
C LEU A 296 -28.73 -5.51 21.49
N LEU A 297 -27.71 -4.63 21.43
CA LEU A 297 -26.37 -5.02 20.99
C LEU A 297 -25.72 -6.08 21.88
N PRO A 298 -25.77 -5.99 23.22
CA PRO A 298 -25.16 -7.00 24.09
C PRO A 298 -25.76 -8.41 23.96
N GLN A 299 -26.95 -8.56 23.37
CA GLN A 299 -27.55 -9.87 23.14
C GLN A 299 -26.93 -10.60 21.94
N VAL A 300 -26.37 -9.85 20.98
CA VAL A 300 -25.85 -10.39 19.71
C VAL A 300 -24.36 -10.18 19.54
N LEU A 301 -23.75 -9.29 20.31
CA LEU A 301 -22.34 -8.92 20.19
C LEU A 301 -21.69 -8.90 21.58
N GLN A 302 -20.65 -9.70 21.78
CA GLN A 302 -19.89 -9.75 23.04
C GLN A 302 -18.58 -8.95 22.93
N SER A 303 -17.96 -8.97 21.76
CA SER A 303 -16.75 -8.17 21.50
C SER A 303 -16.48 -7.99 20.02
N VAL A 304 -15.72 -6.94 19.72
CA VAL A 304 -15.13 -6.67 18.40
C VAL A 304 -13.62 -6.66 18.56
N THR A 305 -12.89 -7.30 17.65
CA THR A 305 -11.43 -7.28 17.60
C THR A 305 -10.99 -6.55 16.34
N LEU A 306 -10.25 -5.46 16.55
CA LEU A 306 -9.42 -4.87 15.51
C LEU A 306 -8.08 -5.62 15.56
N GLY A 307 -7.90 -6.58 14.66
CA GLY A 307 -6.73 -7.45 14.63
C GLY A 307 -5.46 -6.69 14.24
N VAL A 308 -4.32 -7.11 14.76
CA VAL A 308 -3.01 -6.52 14.39
C VAL A 308 -2.70 -6.68 12.90
N ASP A 309 -3.32 -7.66 12.26
CA ASP A 309 -3.25 -7.94 10.82
C ASP A 309 -4.29 -7.17 10.01
N GLY A 310 -5.01 -6.23 10.61
CA GLY A 310 -6.05 -5.45 9.92
C GLY A 310 -7.39 -6.16 9.79
N ASN A 311 -7.55 -7.43 10.16
CA ASN A 311 -8.86 -8.07 10.15
C ASN A 311 -9.76 -7.47 11.23
N VAL A 312 -11.05 -7.30 10.91
CA VAL A 312 -12.10 -7.03 11.91
C VAL A 312 -12.85 -8.31 12.16
N THR A 313 -12.86 -8.79 13.40
CA THR A 313 -13.63 -9.96 13.81
C THR A 313 -14.50 -9.64 15.01
N ALA A 314 -15.48 -10.49 15.30
CA ALA A 314 -16.39 -10.32 16.42
C ALA A 314 -16.70 -11.66 17.10
N SER A 315 -16.94 -11.59 18.41
CA SER A 315 -17.64 -12.64 19.14
C SER A 315 -19.11 -12.28 19.19
N TYR A 316 -19.96 -13.12 18.60
CA TYR A 316 -21.37 -12.82 18.35
C TYR A 316 -22.28 -13.99 18.73
N ASN A 317 -23.58 -13.73 18.87
CA ASN A 317 -24.61 -14.72 19.16
C ASN A 317 -25.72 -14.64 18.11
N SER A 318 -26.19 -15.79 17.62
CA SER A 318 -27.27 -15.91 16.62
C SER A 318 -28.64 -16.24 17.24
N GLY A 319 -28.73 -16.22 18.56
CA GLY A 319 -29.97 -16.43 19.31
C GLY A 319 -31.00 -15.34 19.07
N ALA A 320 -32.25 -15.65 19.40
CA ALA A 320 -33.35 -14.70 19.27
C ALA A 320 -33.18 -13.53 20.25
N ILE A 321 -33.33 -12.31 19.73
CA ILE A 321 -33.26 -11.09 20.52
C ILE A 321 -34.56 -10.91 21.31
N GLN A 322 -34.45 -10.56 22.58
CA GLN A 322 -35.56 -10.16 23.43
C GLN A 322 -35.61 -8.63 23.51
N PHE A 323 -36.70 -8.05 22.99
CA PHE A 323 -36.95 -6.62 23.09
C PHE A 323 -38.45 -6.34 23.18
N GLN A 324 -38.86 -5.54 24.16
CA GLN A 324 -40.23 -5.04 24.25
C GLN A 324 -40.30 -3.64 23.64
N PRO A 325 -41.23 -3.34 22.72
CA PRO A 325 -41.35 -2.01 22.12
C PRO A 325 -41.39 -0.85 23.12
N MET A 326 -42.06 -1.05 24.26
CA MET A 326 -42.13 -0.05 25.33
C MET A 326 -40.78 0.29 25.95
N TRP A 327 -39.76 -0.58 25.84
CA TRP A 327 -38.41 -0.30 26.33
C TRP A 327 -37.69 0.82 25.60
N ALA A 328 -38.14 1.19 24.39
CA ALA A 328 -37.66 2.40 23.76
C ALA A 328 -38.01 3.64 24.61
N LEU A 329 -39.26 3.74 25.08
CA LEU A 329 -39.73 4.89 25.85
C LEU A 329 -39.45 4.76 27.36
N MET A 330 -39.50 3.53 27.88
CA MET A 330 -39.33 3.18 29.28
C MET A 330 -38.24 2.12 29.41
N PRO A 331 -36.96 2.52 29.39
CA PRO A 331 -35.85 1.60 29.39
C PRO A 331 -35.88 0.66 30.62
N PRO A 332 -35.47 -0.61 30.46
CA PRO A 332 -35.37 -1.51 31.59
C PRO A 332 -34.24 -1.07 32.54
N THR A 333 -34.33 -1.51 33.79
CA THR A 333 -33.21 -1.35 34.76
C THR A 333 -31.97 -2.11 34.28
N ALA A 334 -30.78 -1.69 34.72
CA ALA A 334 -29.53 -2.36 34.37
C ALA A 334 -29.52 -3.88 34.70
N ASP A 335 -30.10 -4.30 35.83
CA ASP A 335 -30.21 -5.72 36.19
C ASP A 335 -31.06 -6.53 35.22
N VAL A 336 -32.14 -5.93 34.69
CA VAL A 336 -32.98 -6.58 33.68
C VAL A 336 -32.21 -6.66 32.36
N ALA A 337 -31.60 -5.56 31.91
CA ALA A 337 -30.80 -5.55 30.68
C ALA A 337 -29.67 -6.59 30.72
N LYS A 338 -28.95 -6.68 31.84
CA LYS A 338 -27.85 -7.63 32.03
C LYS A 338 -28.29 -9.09 31.93
N LYS A 339 -29.50 -9.43 32.40
CA LYS A 339 -30.05 -10.80 32.33
C LYS A 339 -30.43 -11.22 30.90
N LEU A 340 -30.56 -10.28 29.97
CA LEU A 340 -30.84 -10.58 28.57
C LEU A 340 -29.59 -11.05 27.81
N ILE A 341 -28.40 -10.72 28.31
CA ILE A 341 -27.12 -11.06 27.68
C ILE A 341 -26.92 -12.59 27.73
N PRO A 342 -26.73 -13.27 26.60
CA PRO A 342 -26.45 -14.70 26.58
C PRO A 342 -25.18 -15.05 27.38
N THR A 343 -25.28 -16.08 28.22
CA THR A 343 -24.13 -16.60 28.97
C THR A 343 -23.33 -17.65 28.20
N GLU A 344 -23.91 -18.19 27.12
CA GLU A 344 -23.33 -19.23 26.27
C GLU A 344 -23.77 -19.05 24.80
N GLY A 345 -23.28 -19.91 23.91
CA GLY A 345 -23.62 -19.86 22.48
C GLY A 345 -22.89 -18.79 21.67
N TRP A 346 -21.81 -18.21 22.23
CA TRP A 346 -20.97 -17.26 21.54
C TRP A 346 -20.14 -17.92 20.44
N LEU A 347 -20.17 -17.34 19.25
CA LEU A 347 -19.45 -17.76 18.05
C LEU A 347 -18.39 -16.73 17.70
N GLN A 348 -17.30 -17.17 17.07
CA GLN A 348 -16.30 -16.27 16.51
C GLN A 348 -16.57 -16.07 15.02
N SER A 349 -16.59 -14.82 14.56
CA SER A 349 -16.67 -14.54 13.13
C SER A 349 -15.37 -14.95 12.43
N PRO A 350 -15.42 -15.42 11.17
CA PRO A 350 -14.21 -15.68 10.41
C PRO A 350 -13.47 -14.38 10.07
N THR A 351 -12.20 -14.52 9.73
CA THR A 351 -11.37 -13.46 9.15
C THR A 351 -11.76 -13.18 7.69
N ASN A 352 -11.17 -12.16 7.08
CA ASN A 352 -11.30 -11.81 5.65
C ASN A 352 -12.71 -11.34 5.23
N LEU A 353 -13.61 -11.05 6.18
CA LEU A 353 -14.92 -10.44 5.90
C LEU A 353 -14.89 -8.91 5.96
N ALA A 354 -14.06 -8.35 6.83
CA ALA A 354 -13.90 -6.92 6.97
C ALA A 354 -12.48 -6.60 7.43
N TYR A 355 -12.00 -5.44 7.01
CA TYR A 355 -10.67 -4.95 7.30
C TYR A 355 -10.73 -3.55 7.89
N TRP A 356 -9.82 -3.25 8.80
CA TRP A 356 -9.59 -1.90 9.29
C TRP A 356 -8.22 -1.36 8.84
N PHE A 357 -8.15 -0.06 8.66
CA PHE A 357 -6.90 0.67 8.44
C PHE A 357 -7.07 2.13 8.85
N GLU A 358 -5.95 2.82 9.07
CA GLU A 358 -5.95 4.26 9.35
C GLU A 358 -5.81 5.04 8.05
N LYS A 359 -6.59 6.09 7.90
CA LYS A 359 -6.48 7.05 6.80
C LYS A 359 -6.99 8.40 7.26
N ASP A 360 -6.22 9.46 7.02
CA ASP A 360 -6.59 10.85 7.31
C ASP A 360 -7.03 11.09 8.77
N GLY A 361 -6.43 10.39 9.72
CA GLY A 361 -6.76 10.45 11.13
C GLY A 361 -7.99 9.63 11.54
N LYS A 362 -8.68 8.98 10.61
CA LYS A 362 -9.89 8.20 10.85
C LYS A 362 -9.63 6.70 10.76
N LEU A 363 -10.47 5.93 11.46
CA LEU A 363 -10.51 4.48 11.36
C LEU A 363 -11.42 4.12 10.19
N TYR A 364 -10.86 3.59 9.12
CA TYR A 364 -11.65 3.07 8.01
C TYR A 364 -11.94 1.60 8.25
N VAL A 365 -13.21 1.20 8.14
CA VAL A 365 -13.61 -0.22 8.10
C VAL A 365 -14.16 -0.52 6.72
N LYS A 366 -13.53 -1.43 5.98
CA LYS A 366 -13.94 -1.83 4.63
C LYS A 366 -14.42 -3.28 4.62
N LEU A 367 -15.59 -3.50 4.03
CA LEU A 367 -16.16 -4.84 3.89
C LEU A 367 -15.61 -5.55 2.65
N ASN A 368 -15.39 -6.85 2.77
CA ASN A 368 -15.04 -7.71 1.65
C ASN A 368 -16.32 -8.27 1.03
N ILE A 369 -17.06 -7.44 0.29
CA ILE A 369 -18.37 -7.78 -0.27
C ILE A 369 -18.37 -9.10 -1.06
N PRO A 370 -17.41 -9.37 -1.97
CA PRO A 370 -17.39 -10.65 -2.69
C PRO A 370 -17.31 -11.86 -1.76
N VAL A 371 -16.47 -11.82 -0.73
CA VAL A 371 -16.30 -12.92 0.23
C VAL A 371 -17.53 -13.05 1.14
N ILE A 372 -18.12 -11.93 1.58
CA ILE A 372 -19.36 -11.93 2.38
C ILE A 372 -20.50 -12.58 1.60
N VAL A 373 -20.70 -12.19 0.33
CA VAL A 373 -21.76 -12.76 -0.52
C VAL A 373 -21.51 -14.24 -0.76
N ALA A 374 -20.28 -14.63 -1.09
CA ALA A 374 -19.92 -16.04 -1.28
C ALA A 374 -20.20 -16.88 -0.01
N GLN A 375 -19.86 -16.35 1.17
CA GLN A 375 -20.11 -17.04 2.44
C GLN A 375 -21.61 -17.12 2.78
N ALA A 376 -22.35 -16.04 2.56
CA ALA A 376 -23.78 -15.98 2.89
C ALA A 376 -24.65 -16.82 1.95
N MET A 377 -24.29 -16.89 0.66
CA MET A 377 -25.10 -17.54 -0.37
C MET A 377 -24.58 -18.92 -0.80
N GLY A 378 -23.33 -19.27 -0.48
CA GLY A 378 -22.71 -20.51 -0.92
C GLY A 378 -22.77 -20.67 -2.44
N SER A 379 -23.29 -21.80 -2.93
CA SER A 379 -23.46 -22.04 -4.37
C SER A 379 -24.43 -21.07 -5.05
N GLY A 380 -25.31 -20.41 -4.30
CA GLY A 380 -26.22 -19.38 -4.79
C GLY A 380 -25.55 -18.07 -5.19
N ALA A 381 -24.27 -17.87 -4.85
CA ALA A 381 -23.49 -16.70 -5.27
C ALA A 381 -23.09 -16.73 -6.75
N ALA A 382 -23.14 -17.90 -7.40
CA ALA A 382 -22.66 -18.07 -8.77
C ALA A 382 -23.39 -17.12 -9.74
N GLY A 383 -22.61 -16.32 -10.48
CA GLY A 383 -23.13 -15.34 -11.44
C GLY A 383 -23.46 -13.96 -10.86
N LEU A 384 -23.29 -13.75 -9.56
CA LEU A 384 -23.45 -12.42 -8.95
C LEU A 384 -22.23 -11.51 -9.14
N ASP A 385 -21.06 -12.05 -9.48
CA ASP A 385 -19.82 -11.28 -9.60
C ASP A 385 -19.98 -10.07 -10.54
N GLY A 386 -20.61 -10.27 -11.70
CA GLY A 386 -20.86 -9.18 -12.65
C GLY A 386 -21.84 -8.13 -12.12
N ILE A 387 -22.84 -8.53 -11.33
CA ILE A 387 -23.80 -7.61 -10.71
C ILE A 387 -23.11 -6.81 -9.59
N ILE A 388 -22.33 -7.49 -8.75
CA ILE A 388 -21.53 -6.87 -7.69
C ILE A 388 -20.59 -5.84 -8.32
N ASP A 389 -19.82 -6.24 -9.33
CA ASP A 389 -18.91 -5.34 -10.04
C ASP A 389 -19.64 -4.14 -10.66
N GLN A 390 -20.80 -4.35 -11.26
CA GLN A 390 -21.59 -3.28 -11.85
C GLN A 390 -22.14 -2.30 -10.79
N VAL A 391 -22.51 -2.78 -9.61
CA VAL A 391 -22.91 -1.91 -8.49
C VAL A 391 -21.70 -1.15 -7.97
N LEU A 392 -20.60 -1.83 -7.67
CA LEU A 392 -19.41 -1.24 -7.06
C LEU A 392 -18.73 -0.20 -7.97
N LYS A 393 -18.76 -0.40 -9.28
CA LYS A 393 -18.14 0.50 -10.27
C LYS A 393 -19.15 1.44 -10.96
N GLY A 394 -20.44 1.30 -10.63
CA GLY A 394 -21.51 2.06 -11.25
C GLY A 394 -21.55 3.50 -10.76
N ASP A 395 -22.00 4.41 -11.61
CA ASP A 395 -22.40 5.75 -11.19
C ASP A 395 -23.79 5.73 -10.50
N PRO A 396 -24.20 6.82 -9.81
CA PRO A 396 -25.49 6.86 -9.14
C PRO A 396 -26.69 6.54 -10.04
N ALA A 397 -26.68 7.02 -11.28
CA ALA A 397 -27.76 6.74 -12.23
C ALA A 397 -27.88 5.25 -12.57
N THR A 398 -26.74 4.59 -12.80
CA THR A 398 -26.67 3.15 -13.09
C THR A 398 -27.17 2.33 -11.90
N VAL A 399 -26.71 2.64 -10.68
CA VAL A 399 -27.13 1.93 -9.47
C VAL A 399 -28.62 2.13 -9.21
N LYS A 400 -29.14 3.34 -9.37
CA LYS A 400 -30.57 3.61 -9.23
C LYS A 400 -31.40 2.85 -10.26
N ALA A 401 -30.97 2.79 -11.52
CA ALA A 401 -31.67 2.01 -12.55
C ALA A 401 -31.71 0.50 -12.21
N MET A 402 -30.60 -0.04 -11.67
CA MET A 402 -30.54 -1.43 -11.22
C MET A 402 -31.48 -1.69 -10.04
N LEU A 403 -31.47 -0.80 -9.03
CA LEU A 403 -32.35 -0.90 -7.87
C LEU A 403 -33.82 -0.77 -8.27
N ALA A 404 -34.17 0.15 -9.18
CA ALA A 404 -35.52 0.32 -9.69
C ALA A 404 -36.05 -0.98 -10.30
N LYS A 405 -35.23 -1.60 -11.16
CA LYS A 405 -35.55 -2.89 -11.78
C LYS A 405 -35.70 -4.01 -10.76
N LEU A 406 -34.82 -4.07 -9.76
CA LEU A 406 -34.86 -5.09 -8.69
C LEU A 406 -36.14 -4.98 -7.86
N LEU A 407 -36.49 -3.76 -7.47
CA LEU A 407 -37.64 -3.46 -6.62
C LEU A 407 -38.96 -3.33 -7.40
N LYS A 408 -38.90 -3.37 -8.74
CA LYS A 408 -40.03 -3.21 -9.66
C LYS A 408 -40.77 -1.87 -9.46
N VAL A 409 -39.99 -0.80 -9.30
CA VAL A 409 -40.47 0.59 -9.20
C VAL A 409 -40.01 1.38 -10.43
N GLU A 410 -40.73 2.44 -10.78
CA GLU A 410 -40.40 3.25 -11.97
C GLU A 410 -39.11 4.04 -11.81
N SER A 411 -38.85 4.53 -10.60
CA SER A 411 -37.65 5.31 -10.27
C SER A 411 -37.25 5.13 -8.80
N ILE A 412 -36.01 5.50 -8.49
CA ILE A 412 -35.49 5.56 -7.12
C ILE A 412 -35.36 7.03 -6.75
N ALA A 413 -36.15 7.49 -5.79
CA ALA A 413 -36.19 8.88 -5.33
C ALA A 413 -35.06 9.24 -4.35
N ILE A 414 -33.92 8.54 -4.45
CA ILE A 414 -32.73 8.81 -3.63
C ILE A 414 -31.80 9.76 -4.39
N SER A 415 -31.23 10.74 -3.69
CA SER A 415 -30.28 11.67 -4.28
C SER A 415 -29.03 10.96 -4.83
N ASP A 416 -28.41 11.55 -5.87
CA ASP A 416 -27.14 11.04 -6.40
C ASP A 416 -26.01 11.14 -5.36
N GLU A 417 -26.07 12.14 -4.48
CA GLU A 417 -25.11 12.38 -3.40
C GLU A 417 -25.13 11.22 -2.39
N SER A 418 -26.31 10.80 -1.93
CA SER A 418 -26.44 9.65 -1.02
C SER A 418 -25.96 8.35 -1.65
N ILE A 419 -26.27 8.09 -2.92
CA ILE A 419 -25.78 6.89 -3.61
C ILE A 419 -24.26 6.94 -3.77
N ALA A 420 -23.71 8.08 -4.17
CA ALA A 420 -22.26 8.26 -4.29
C ALA A 420 -21.54 8.06 -2.94
N MET A 421 -22.09 8.60 -1.85
CA MET A 421 -21.56 8.40 -0.50
C MET A 421 -21.58 6.92 -0.09
N LEU A 422 -22.69 6.21 -0.30
CA LEU A 422 -22.78 4.79 0.02
C LEU A 422 -21.82 3.94 -0.82
N LEU A 423 -21.66 4.27 -2.11
CA LEU A 423 -20.68 3.61 -2.98
C LEU A 423 -19.24 3.89 -2.53
N ASP A 424 -18.94 5.12 -2.13
CA ASP A 424 -17.64 5.48 -1.56
C ASP A 424 -17.35 4.66 -0.30
N TRP A 425 -18.30 4.54 0.62
CA TRP A 425 -18.12 3.72 1.83
C TRP A 425 -17.90 2.24 1.52
N VAL A 426 -18.60 1.68 0.54
CA VAL A 426 -18.41 0.28 0.15
C VAL A 426 -17.04 0.07 -0.51
N ASN A 427 -16.60 1.00 -1.37
CA ASN A 427 -15.35 0.89 -2.10
C ASN A 427 -14.12 1.26 -1.26
N ASN A 428 -14.23 2.25 -0.39
CA ASN A 428 -13.12 2.86 0.33
C ASN A 428 -13.18 2.64 1.85
N GLY A 429 -14.30 2.15 2.38
CA GLY A 429 -14.52 1.90 3.80
C GLY A 429 -15.27 3.03 4.52
N PHE A 430 -15.92 2.68 5.63
CA PHE A 430 -16.64 3.62 6.49
C PHE A 430 -15.65 4.51 7.28
N PRO A 431 -15.74 5.85 7.18
CA PRO A 431 -14.77 6.77 7.79
C PRO A 431 -15.11 7.07 9.26
N LEU A 432 -14.82 6.14 10.16
CA LEU A 432 -15.18 6.23 11.57
C LEU A 432 -14.23 7.14 12.35
N ASN A 433 -14.80 7.99 13.21
CA ASN A 433 -14.07 8.70 14.25
C ASN A 433 -13.79 7.76 15.42
N VAL A 434 -12.65 7.95 16.08
CA VAL A 434 -12.31 7.25 17.32
C VAL A 434 -12.00 8.28 18.40
N LYS A 435 -12.78 8.26 19.48
CA LYS A 435 -12.56 9.08 20.69
C LYS A 435 -12.27 8.16 21.86
N VAL A 436 -11.19 8.41 22.59
CA VAL A 436 -10.86 7.68 23.82
C VAL A 436 -11.03 8.63 25.00
N ALA A 437 -11.89 8.28 25.95
CA ALA A 437 -12.09 9.04 27.18
C ALA A 437 -12.57 8.12 28.30
N ASP A 438 -12.13 8.36 29.54
CA ASP A 438 -12.60 7.66 30.75
C ASP A 438 -12.53 6.12 30.71
N GLY A 439 -11.56 5.57 29.96
CA GLY A 439 -11.42 4.12 29.77
C GLY A 439 -12.30 3.53 28.67
N HIS A 440 -13.09 4.37 27.99
CA HIS A 440 -13.92 4.02 26.85
C HIS A 440 -13.27 4.41 25.53
N SER A 441 -13.60 3.67 24.48
CA SER A 441 -13.28 3.95 23.08
C SER A 441 -14.60 4.05 22.31
N TYR A 442 -14.94 5.25 21.89
CA TYR A 442 -16.11 5.51 21.06
C TYR A 442 -15.69 5.45 19.59
N ILE A 443 -16.27 4.52 18.84
CA ILE A 443 -16.05 4.37 17.40
C ILE A 443 -17.35 4.72 16.66
N TYR A 444 -17.39 5.79 15.89
CA TYR A 444 -18.65 6.38 15.44
C TYR A 444 -18.57 7.15 14.12
N LEU A 445 -19.73 7.33 13.49
CA LEU A 445 -19.95 8.30 12.41
C LEU A 445 -20.55 9.57 13.00
N ASP A 446 -20.11 10.73 12.51
CA ASP A 446 -20.56 12.05 12.96
C ASP A 446 -21.67 12.64 12.06
N LYS A 447 -22.16 13.83 12.40
CA LYS A 447 -23.23 14.52 11.67
C LYS A 447 -22.90 14.68 10.19
N SER A 448 -21.64 15.00 9.85
CA SER A 448 -21.24 15.22 8.46
C SER A 448 -21.33 13.94 7.63
N ALA A 449 -21.00 12.80 8.24
CA ALA A 449 -21.09 11.50 7.58
C ALA A 449 -22.55 11.07 7.30
N PHE A 450 -23.52 11.54 8.10
CA PHE A 450 -24.94 11.24 7.90
C PHE A 450 -25.69 12.28 7.06
N ALA A 451 -25.08 13.44 6.78
CA ALA A 451 -25.79 14.58 6.22
C ALA A 451 -26.50 14.29 4.87
N PRO A 452 -25.87 13.60 3.89
CA PRO A 452 -26.55 13.27 2.64
C PRO A 452 -27.81 12.43 2.84
N LEU A 453 -27.80 11.52 3.84
CA LEU A 453 -28.93 10.63 4.13
C LEU A 453 -30.04 11.29 4.95
N MET A 454 -29.67 12.14 5.90
CA MET A 454 -30.59 12.68 6.92
C MET A 454 -31.22 14.02 6.53
N ALA A 455 -30.57 14.81 5.65
CA ALA A 455 -31.11 16.09 5.22
C ALA A 455 -32.40 15.90 4.41
N VAL A 456 -33.42 16.72 4.72
CA VAL A 456 -34.70 16.69 4.02
C VAL A 456 -34.60 17.49 2.71
N HIS A 457 -35.07 16.90 1.61
CA HIS A 457 -35.14 17.56 0.30
C HIS A 457 -36.48 17.27 -0.38
N GLU A 458 -36.78 18.01 -1.45
CA GLU A 458 -37.94 17.73 -2.30
C GLU A 458 -37.72 16.41 -3.06
N THR A 459 -38.73 15.53 -3.08
CA THR A 459 -38.64 14.22 -3.74
C THR A 459 -38.98 14.29 -5.23
N GLY A 460 -39.53 15.41 -5.70
CA GLY A 460 -40.10 15.57 -7.04
C GLY A 460 -41.56 15.12 -7.14
N GLU A 461 -42.13 14.56 -6.06
CA GLU A 461 -43.57 14.28 -5.96
C GLU A 461 -44.31 15.49 -5.38
N VAL A 462 -45.60 15.59 -5.71
CA VAL A 462 -46.53 16.55 -5.09
C VAL A 462 -47.61 15.80 -4.34
N ASP A 463 -48.02 16.34 -3.20
CA ASP A 463 -49.09 15.75 -2.41
C ASP A 463 -50.48 16.02 -3.01
N SER A 464 -51.54 15.57 -2.33
CA SER A 464 -52.92 15.76 -2.81
C SER A 464 -53.39 17.22 -2.87
N TRP A 465 -52.63 18.14 -2.27
CA TRP A 465 -52.88 19.58 -2.27
C TRP A 465 -52.00 20.32 -3.29
N GLY A 466 -51.09 19.61 -3.96
CA GLY A 466 -50.18 20.15 -4.96
C GLY A 466 -48.87 20.70 -4.36
N ASP A 467 -48.63 20.50 -3.06
CA ASP A 467 -47.41 20.94 -2.39
C ASP A 467 -46.28 19.90 -2.61
N PRO A 468 -45.02 20.33 -2.78
CA PRO A 468 -43.89 19.42 -2.92
C PRO A 468 -43.73 18.51 -1.69
N VAL A 469 -43.64 17.21 -1.94
CA VAL A 469 -43.32 16.23 -0.90
C VAL A 469 -41.85 16.38 -0.52
N LYS A 470 -41.58 16.51 0.78
CA LYS A 470 -40.24 16.64 1.34
C LYS A 470 -39.92 15.47 2.24
N MET A 471 -38.79 14.81 1.98
CA MET A 471 -38.34 13.64 2.74
C MET A 471 -36.81 13.56 2.72
N SER A 472 -36.22 12.90 3.72
CA SER A 472 -34.80 12.57 3.72
C SER A 472 -34.54 11.23 3.04
N ASP A 473 -33.42 11.08 2.35
CA ASP A 473 -33.03 9.85 1.65
C ASP A 473 -33.08 8.59 2.53
N ILE A 474 -32.73 8.69 3.83
CA ILE A 474 -32.81 7.55 4.76
C ILE A 474 -34.24 7.05 4.97
N LEU A 475 -35.23 7.95 4.97
CA LEU A 475 -36.64 7.59 5.12
C LEU A 475 -37.16 6.95 3.85
N ILE A 476 -36.77 7.48 2.69
CA ILE A 476 -37.10 6.91 1.38
C ILE A 476 -36.54 5.47 1.32
N LEU A 477 -35.27 5.28 1.65
CA LEU A 477 -34.63 3.97 1.76
C LEU A 477 -35.38 3.05 2.72
N TRP A 478 -35.68 3.53 3.94
CA TRP A 478 -36.36 2.73 4.95
C TRP A 478 -37.74 2.26 4.49
N ASP A 479 -38.55 3.15 3.93
CA ASP A 479 -39.88 2.85 3.40
C ASP A 479 -39.80 1.85 2.24
N MET A 480 -38.86 2.04 1.32
CA MET A 480 -38.64 1.10 0.21
C MET A 480 -38.25 -0.31 0.69
N LEU A 481 -37.33 -0.40 1.66
CA LEU A 481 -36.91 -1.68 2.23
C LEU A 481 -38.03 -2.34 3.05
N SER A 482 -38.87 -1.54 3.72
CA SER A 482 -40.05 -2.03 4.44
C SER A 482 -41.11 -2.56 3.48
N LYS A 483 -41.46 -1.81 2.43
CA LYS A 483 -42.49 -2.19 1.44
C LYS A 483 -42.09 -3.42 0.62
N SER A 484 -40.80 -3.61 0.38
CA SER A 484 -40.27 -4.80 -0.29
C SER A 484 -40.20 -6.04 0.62
N GLY A 485 -40.51 -5.89 1.92
CA GLY A 485 -40.45 -6.98 2.89
C GLY A 485 -39.04 -7.38 3.28
N ILE A 486 -38.03 -6.56 2.97
CA ILE A 486 -36.63 -6.79 3.36
C ILE A 486 -36.45 -6.47 4.84
N LEU A 487 -37.07 -5.39 5.34
CA LEU A 487 -37.08 -5.10 6.78
C LEU A 487 -38.17 -5.91 7.49
N PRO A 488 -37.89 -6.43 8.70
CA PRO A 488 -38.90 -7.10 9.50
C PRO A 488 -39.99 -6.11 9.94
N PRO A 489 -41.27 -6.52 10.08
CA PRO A 489 -42.37 -5.62 10.44
C PRO A 489 -42.15 -4.83 11.73
N GLU A 490 -41.46 -5.42 12.70
CA GLU A 490 -41.13 -4.81 13.99
C GLU A 490 -40.22 -3.59 13.85
N ALA A 491 -39.41 -3.54 12.78
CA ALA A 491 -38.53 -2.42 12.48
C ALA A 491 -39.30 -1.22 11.91
N ALA A 492 -40.54 -1.38 11.44
CA ALA A 492 -41.32 -0.29 10.85
C ALA A 492 -41.46 0.93 11.78
N MET A 493 -41.53 0.71 13.10
CA MET A 493 -41.61 1.81 14.09
C MET A 493 -40.35 2.70 14.13
N ALA A 494 -39.20 2.22 13.67
CA ALA A 494 -38.00 3.04 13.59
C ALA A 494 -38.14 4.19 12.58
N SER A 495 -39.04 4.07 11.58
CA SER A 495 -39.32 5.16 10.63
C SER A 495 -39.79 6.44 11.32
N MET A 496 -40.56 6.33 12.40
CA MET A 496 -41.00 7.48 13.19
C MET A 496 -39.82 8.19 13.85
N LEU A 497 -38.87 7.41 14.39
CA LEU A 497 -37.68 7.94 15.07
C LEU A 497 -36.70 8.57 14.08
N ILE A 498 -36.48 7.90 12.94
CA ILE A 498 -35.68 8.43 11.84
C ILE A 498 -36.28 9.74 11.35
N GLY A 499 -37.60 9.78 11.14
CA GLY A 499 -38.27 11.00 10.68
C GLY A 499 -38.22 12.14 11.68
N ALA A 500 -38.22 11.85 12.98
CA ALA A 500 -38.04 12.86 14.01
C ALA A 500 -36.62 13.45 14.01
N ILE A 501 -35.59 12.65 13.75
CA ILE A 501 -34.21 13.15 13.58
C ILE A 501 -34.12 13.99 12.30
N SER A 502 -34.53 13.43 11.16
CA SER A 502 -34.45 14.10 9.85
C SER A 502 -35.21 15.43 9.84
N GLY A 503 -36.41 15.46 10.43
CA GLY A 503 -37.22 16.67 10.54
C GLY A 503 -36.57 17.79 11.36
N ASN A 504 -35.66 17.46 12.27
CA ASN A 504 -34.90 18.40 13.08
C ASN A 504 -33.43 18.51 12.65
N TRP A 505 -33.05 17.99 11.49
CA TRP A 505 -31.65 17.89 11.08
C TRP A 505 -30.95 19.25 10.91
N GLU A 506 -31.71 20.26 10.48
CA GLU A 506 -31.23 21.64 10.37
C GLU A 506 -30.88 22.22 11.75
N ALA A 507 -31.70 21.96 12.77
CA ALA A 507 -31.49 22.39 14.15
C ALA A 507 -30.51 21.50 14.95
N THR A 508 -30.06 20.39 14.36
CA THR A 508 -29.13 19.46 15.01
C THR A 508 -27.71 20.05 14.99
N GLU A 509 -27.08 20.27 16.12
CA GLU A 509 -25.70 20.79 16.18
C GLU A 509 -24.67 19.66 16.09
N ALA A 510 -24.94 18.54 16.77
CA ALA A 510 -24.09 17.35 16.76
C ALA A 510 -24.95 16.08 16.70
N PHE A 511 -24.49 15.10 15.94
CA PHE A 511 -25.09 13.77 15.86
C PHE A 511 -24.00 12.75 15.63
N ASP A 512 -23.56 12.10 16.71
CA ASP A 512 -22.62 10.99 16.65
C ASP A 512 -23.36 9.70 16.96
N LEU A 513 -23.17 8.70 16.11
CA LEU A 513 -23.76 7.38 16.28
C LEU A 513 -22.71 6.29 16.07
N GLY A 514 -22.55 5.39 17.04
CA GLY A 514 -21.57 4.33 16.97
C GLY A 514 -21.59 3.38 18.15
N LEU A 515 -20.44 2.78 18.43
CA LEU A 515 -20.25 1.86 19.55
C LEU A 515 -19.50 2.54 20.69
N ASP A 516 -19.94 2.26 21.91
CA ASP A 516 -19.19 2.54 23.13
C ASP A 516 -18.52 1.25 23.61
N LEU A 517 -17.19 1.27 23.60
CA LEU A 517 -16.35 0.09 23.75
C LEU A 517 -15.35 0.24 24.89
N GLN A 518 -14.99 -0.88 25.52
CA GLN A 518 -13.95 -0.95 26.55
C GLN A 518 -12.92 -2.00 26.15
N ALA A 519 -11.63 -1.65 26.20
CA ALA A 519 -10.56 -2.59 25.90
C ALA A 519 -10.57 -3.75 26.92
N LYS A 520 -10.45 -4.99 26.43
CA LYS A 520 -10.37 -6.20 27.28
C LYS A 520 -8.93 -6.53 27.66
#